data_AF-A0A382D6R7-F1
#
_entry.id   AF-A0A382D6R7-F1
#
_cell.length_a   1.000
_cell.length_b   1.000
_cell.length_c   1.000
_cell.angle_alpha   90.00
_cell.angle_beta   90.00
_cell.angle_gamma   90.00
#
_symmetry.space_group_name_H-M   'P 1'
#
loop_
_entity.id
_entity.type
_entity.pdbx_description
1 polymer ?
#
loop_
_entity_poly.entity_id
_entity_poly.type
_entity_poly.pdbx_seq_one_letter_code
_entity_poly.pdbx_strand_id
1 'polypeptide(L)'
;MDFVTFVLQFLLAFGLSFQLPVIMYAFSQSGMTDAKFWRKNIRYAIIVIIIFGALVTPDGSGVTMWFIAGPMIGLYLAGMILVERKEKQTVKT
;
A
#
# COMPACT_ATOMS: atom_id res chain seq x y z
N MET A 1 -23.67 -13.10 -12.01
CA MET A 1 -23.24 -12.99 -10.60
C MET A 1 -21.81 -12.44 -10.49
N ASP A 2 -21.23 -12.01 -11.60
CA ASP A 2 -19.79 -11.75 -11.73
C ASP A 2 -19.40 -10.36 -11.23
N PHE A 3 -20.28 -9.37 -11.42
CA PHE A 3 -20.03 -8.01 -10.93
C PHE A 3 -20.05 -7.90 -9.40
N VAL A 4 -21.03 -8.51 -8.74
CA VAL A 4 -21.12 -8.48 -7.27
C VAL A 4 -19.91 -9.15 -6.64
N THR A 5 -19.51 -10.32 -7.18
CA THR A 5 -18.32 -11.04 -6.71
C THR A 5 -17.04 -10.23 -6.93
N PHE A 6 -16.89 -9.59 -8.11
CA PHE A 6 -15.79 -8.68 -8.40
C PHE A 6 -15.73 -7.51 -7.41
N VAL A 7 -16.85 -6.82 -7.18
CA VAL A 7 -16.92 -5.69 -6.25
C VAL A 7 -16.59 -6.13 -4.83
N LEU A 8 -17.07 -7.28 -4.38
CA LEU A 8 -16.76 -7.82 -3.05
C LEU A 8 -15.26 -8.14 -2.90
N GLN A 9 -14.66 -8.81 -3.89
CA GLN A 9 -13.21 -9.09 -3.89
C GLN A 9 -12.39 -7.80 -3.90
N PHE A 10 -12.78 -6.83 -4.73
CA PHE A 10 -12.16 -5.51 -4.78
C PHE A 10 -12.24 -4.80 -3.42
N LEU A 11 -13.42 -4.77 -2.81
CA LEU A 11 -13.64 -4.15 -1.50
C LEU A 11 -12.78 -4.81 -0.42
N LEU A 12 -12.70 -6.14 -0.40
CA LEU A 12 -11.87 -6.88 0.56
C LEU A 12 -10.38 -6.61 0.36
N ALA A 13 -9.89 -6.66 -0.88
CA ALA A 13 -8.49 -6.36 -1.19
C ALA A 13 -8.12 -4.92 -0.85
N PHE A 14 -9.02 -3.97 -1.12
CA PHE A 14 -8.86 -2.58 -0.75
C PHE A 14 -8.84 -2.42 0.77
N GLY A 15 -9.77 -3.03 1.49
CA GLY A 15 -9.78 -3.03 2.96
C GLY A 15 -8.49 -3.58 3.58
N LEU A 16 -7.96 -4.68 3.03
CA LEU A 16 -6.67 -5.22 3.45
C LEU A 16 -5.51 -4.26 3.15
N SER A 17 -5.54 -3.59 2.00
CA SER A 17 -4.49 -2.61 1.65
C SER A 17 -4.43 -1.39 2.57
N PHE A 18 -5.53 -1.04 3.26
CA PHE A 18 -5.54 0.02 4.28
C PHE A 18 -4.73 -0.33 5.53
N GLN A 19 -4.35 -1.60 5.71
CA GLN A 19 -3.44 -2.00 6.77
C GLN A 19 -1.99 -1.60 6.46
N LEU A 20 -1.64 -1.42 5.18
CA LEU A 20 -0.28 -1.15 4.71
C LEU A 20 0.30 0.15 5.32
N PRO A 21 -0.41 1.31 5.32
CA PRO A 21 0.05 2.51 6.00
C PRO A 21 0.23 2.34 7.52
N VAL A 22 -0.65 1.57 8.17
CA VAL A 22 -0.58 1.32 9.62
C VAL A 22 0.64 0.47 9.95
N ILE A 23 0.91 -0.56 9.14
CA ILE A 23 2.10 -1.41 9.27
C ILE A 23 3.36 -0.57 9.04
N MET A 24 3.42 0.23 7.96
CA MET A 24 4.56 1.12 7.70
C MET A 24 4.83 2.03 8.89
N TYR A 25 3.77 2.62 9.45
CA TYR A 25 3.88 3.49 10.61
C TYR A 25 4.38 2.74 11.85
N ALA A 26 3.86 1.55 12.14
CA ALA A 26 4.28 0.73 13.28
C ALA A 26 5.76 0.31 13.17
N PHE A 27 6.20 -0.12 11.98
CA PHE A 27 7.61 -0.47 11.71
C PHE A 27 8.56 0.73 11.77
N SER A 28 8.08 1.93 11.48
CA SER A 28 8.89 3.14 11.65
C SER A 28 8.91 3.61 13.10
N GLN A 29 7.82 3.45 13.83
CA GLN A 29 7.76 3.79 15.25
C GLN A 29 8.63 2.86 16.12
N SER A 30 8.86 1.60 15.69
CA SER A 30 9.78 0.67 16.36
C SER A 30 11.27 0.98 16.11
N GLY A 31 11.59 1.95 15.25
CA GLY A 31 12.96 2.30 14.87
C GLY A 31 13.62 1.32 13.89
N MET A 32 12.87 0.33 13.35
CA MET A 32 13.40 -0.60 12.36
C MET A 32 13.51 0.01 10.96
N THR A 33 12.72 1.06 10.65
CA THR A 33 12.66 1.66 9.31
C THR A 33 12.45 3.18 9.37
N ASP A 34 13.18 3.95 8.55
CA ASP A 34 13.02 5.41 8.43
C ASP A 34 12.19 5.83 7.21
N ALA A 35 11.73 7.08 7.13
CA ALA A 35 11.05 7.60 5.94
C ALA A 35 11.92 7.45 4.67
N LYS A 36 13.25 7.58 4.81
CA LYS A 36 14.21 7.38 3.72
C LYS A 36 14.23 5.95 3.20
N PHE A 37 14.01 4.95 4.06
CA PHE A 37 13.90 3.54 3.68
C PHE A 37 12.70 3.32 2.77
N TRP A 38 11.53 3.81 3.18
CA TRP A 38 10.29 3.71 2.39
C TRP A 38 10.40 4.46 1.05
N ARG A 39 11.04 5.64 1.03
CA ARG A 39 11.33 6.36 -0.23
C ARG A 39 12.25 5.57 -1.16
N LYS A 40 13.35 5.01 -0.65
CA LYS A 40 14.31 4.26 -1.47
C LYS A 40 13.71 2.97 -2.04
N ASN A 41 12.74 2.39 -1.33
CA ASN A 41 12.13 1.11 -1.67
C ASN A 41 10.77 1.22 -2.39
N ILE A 42 10.37 2.41 -2.87
CA ILE A 42 9.13 2.62 -3.66
C ILE A 42 9.01 1.59 -4.80
N ARG A 43 10.11 1.34 -5.53
CA ARG A 43 10.11 0.36 -6.64
C ARG A 43 9.74 -1.05 -6.19
N TYR A 44 10.19 -1.48 -5.02
CA TYR A 44 9.88 -2.80 -4.48
C TYR A 44 8.44 -2.85 -4.00
N ALA A 45 7.94 -1.79 -3.35
CA ALA A 45 6.55 -1.69 -2.95
C ALA A 45 5.60 -1.77 -4.16
N ILE A 46 5.90 -1.05 -5.25
CA ILE A 46 5.12 -1.10 -6.49
C ILE A 46 5.08 -2.53 -7.05
N ILE A 47 6.21 -3.24 -7.10
CA ILE A 47 6.26 -4.63 -7.57
C ILE A 47 5.38 -5.54 -6.70
N VAL A 48 5.47 -5.41 -5.38
CA VAL A 48 4.65 -6.20 -4.44
C VAL A 48 3.16 -5.90 -4.61
N ILE A 49 2.79 -4.64 -4.80
CA ILE A 49 1.40 -4.22 -5.03
C ILE A 49 0.87 -4.78 -6.36
N ILE A 50 1.70 -4.77 -7.40
CA ILE A 50 1.37 -5.36 -8.71
C ILE A 50 1.16 -6.87 -8.55
N ILE A 51 2.07 -7.59 -7.88
CA ILE A 51 1.91 -9.04 -7.63
C ILE A 51 0.63 -9.31 -6.83
N PHE A 52 0.35 -8.49 -5.81
CA PHE A 52 -0.88 -8.61 -5.03
C PHE A 52 -2.13 -8.37 -5.89
N GLY A 53 -2.12 -7.33 -6.74
CA GLY A 53 -3.21 -7.06 -7.67
C GLY A 53 -3.45 -8.22 -8.64
N ALA A 54 -2.39 -8.85 -9.14
CA ALA A 54 -2.50 -10.03 -10.00
C ALA A 54 -3.11 -11.25 -9.30
N LEU A 55 -2.85 -11.43 -8.00
CA LEU A 55 -3.42 -12.51 -7.20
C LEU A 55 -4.91 -12.31 -6.90
N VAL A 56 -5.33 -11.06 -6.70
CA VAL A 56 -6.74 -10.74 -6.40
C VAL A 56 -7.60 -10.75 -7.66
N THR A 57 -7.02 -10.39 -8.81
CA THR A 57 -7.74 -10.17 -10.05
C THR A 57 -8.03 -11.49 -10.77
N PRO A 58 -9.31 -11.90 -10.94
CA PRO A 58 -9.64 -13.19 -11.53
C PRO A 58 -9.56 -13.21 -13.07
N ASP A 59 -9.65 -12.06 -13.75
CA ASP A 59 -9.77 -11.96 -15.21
C ASP A 59 -8.44 -11.80 -15.95
N GLY A 60 -7.35 -11.44 -15.25
CA GLY A 60 -6.02 -11.34 -15.84
C GLY A 60 -5.85 -10.30 -16.96
N SER A 61 -6.84 -9.45 -17.24
CA SER A 61 -6.80 -8.45 -18.34
C SER A 61 -5.82 -7.30 -18.09
N GLY A 62 -5.27 -7.20 -16.87
CA GLY A 62 -4.37 -6.13 -16.43
C GLY A 62 -5.08 -4.82 -16.07
N VAL A 63 -6.27 -4.55 -16.61
CA VAL A 63 -7.04 -3.31 -16.36
C VAL A 63 -7.59 -3.29 -14.93
N THR A 64 -8.30 -4.34 -14.55
CA THR A 64 -8.86 -4.57 -13.20
C THR A 64 -7.77 -4.62 -12.13
N MET A 65 -6.60 -5.16 -12.49
CA MET A 65 -5.42 -5.16 -11.64
C MET A 65 -4.90 -3.74 -11.37
N TRP A 66 -4.86 -2.87 -12.39
CA TRP A 66 -4.50 -1.47 -12.20
C TRP A 66 -5.50 -0.70 -11.34
N PHE A 67 -6.78 -1.05 -11.39
CA PHE A 67 -7.80 -0.47 -10.50
C PHE A 67 -7.54 -0.79 -9.02
N ILE A 68 -6.92 -1.93 -8.69
CA ILE A 68 -6.49 -2.28 -7.32
C ILE A 68 -5.14 -1.65 -7.00
N ALA A 69 -4.17 -1.79 -7.91
CA ALA A 69 -2.80 -1.35 -7.69
C ALA A 69 -2.68 0.17 -7.55
N GLY A 70 -3.42 0.95 -8.34
CA GLY A 70 -3.38 2.41 -8.31
C GLY A 70 -3.68 2.98 -6.91
N PRO A 71 -4.84 2.66 -6.32
CA PRO A 71 -5.17 3.09 -4.96
C PRO A 71 -4.18 2.58 -3.91
N MET A 72 -3.68 1.34 -4.03
CA MET A 72 -2.67 0.79 -3.11
C MET A 72 -1.34 1.56 -3.17
N ILE A 73 -0.89 1.95 -4.35
CA ILE A 73 0.30 2.81 -4.51
C ILE A 73 0.05 4.16 -3.83
N GLY A 74 -1.15 4.72 -3.97
CA GLY A 74 -1.57 5.92 -3.26
C GLY A 74 -1.47 5.77 -1.74
N LEU A 75 -1.94 4.64 -1.19
CA LEU A 75 -1.84 4.33 0.24
C LEU A 75 -0.40 4.20 0.70
N TYR A 76 0.47 3.57 -0.09
CA TYR A 76 1.90 3.49 0.22
C TYR A 76 2.54 4.88 0.30
N LEU A 77 2.24 5.76 -0.66
CA LEU A 77 2.73 7.15 -0.64
C LEU A 77 2.17 7.92 0.55
N ALA A 78 0.88 7.74 0.88
CA ALA A 78 0.27 8.35 2.05
C ALA A 78 0.94 7.87 3.35
N GLY A 79 1.16 6.57 3.51
CA GLY A 79 1.87 5.98 4.65
C GLY A 79 3.28 6.52 4.80
N MET A 80 4.01 6.62 3.68
CA MET A 80 5.35 7.22 3.65
C MET A 80 5.36 8.67 4.11
N ILE A 81 4.38 9.48 3.67
CA ILE A 81 4.25 10.89 4.11
C ILE A 81 3.92 10.97 5.61
N LEU A 82 3.08 10.07 6.13
CA LEU A 82 2.76 10.00 7.56
C LEU A 82 4.00 9.71 8.40
N VAL A 83 4.82 8.74 7.97
CA VAL A 83 6.11 8.42 8.62
C VAL A 83 7.04 9.64 8.58
N GLU A 84 7.19 10.27 7.41
CA GLU A 84 8.07 11.44 7.24
C GLU A 84 7.66 12.63 8.12
N ARG A 85 6.35 12.88 8.27
CA ARG A 85 5.82 13.92 9.16
C ARG A 85 6.17 13.65 10.62
N LYS A 86 6.12 12.39 11.05
CA LYS A 86 6.42 11.99 12.42
C LYS A 86 7.91 12.03 12.73
N GLU A 87 8.75 11.58 11.81
CA GLU A 87 10.22 11.65 11.96
C GLU A 87 10.69 13.09 12.17
N LYS A 88 10.13 14.06 11.45
CA LYS A 88 10.40 15.50 11.63
C LYS A 88 9.95 16.07 12.97
N GLN A 89 9.00 15.43 13.66
CA GLN A 89 8.56 15.83 15.00
C GLN A 89 9.50 15.29 16.08
N THR A 90 9.99 14.06 15.93
CA THR A 90 10.92 13.44 16.88
C THR A 90 12.28 14.15 16.92
N VAL A 91 12.77 14.64 15.77
CA VAL A 91 14.07 15.35 15.69
C VAL A 91 14.01 16.79 16.26
N LYS A 92 12.81 17.33 16.53
CA LYS A 92 12.62 18.70 17.06
C LYS A 92 12.44 18.79 18.58
N THR A 93 12.51 17.66 19.30
CA THR A 93 12.46 17.61 20.78
C THR A 93 13.85 17.24 21.29
#